data_AF-A0A527ZYS3-F1
#
_entry.id   AF-A0A527ZYS3-F1
#
_cell.length_a   1.000
_cell.length_b   1.000
_cell.length_c   1.000
_cell.angle_alpha   90.00
_cell.angle_beta   90.00
_cell.angle_gamma   90.00
#
_symmetry.space_group_name_H-M   'P 1'
#
loop_
_entity.id
_entity.type
_entity.pdbx_description
1 polymer ?
#
loop_
_entity_poly.entity_id
_entity_poly.type
_entity_poly.pdbx_seq_one_letter_code
_entity_poly.pdbx_strand_id
1 'polypeptide(L)'
;MQFDLLLKGGRLIDPASGLDAQRDLAIAGGRIAAIDADIPFERAARVIDATGSIVAPGLIDLHSHVYWGGTSLGVDADRLAAKSGTTTFIDAGSAG
;
A
#
# COMPACT_ATOMS: atom_id res chain seq x y z
N MET A 1 12.09 5.71 18.48
CA MET A 1 11.07 6.21 17.55
C MET A 1 9.81 5.38 17.75
N GLN A 2 8.63 5.98 17.65
CA GLN A 2 7.35 5.34 17.96
C GLN A 2 6.74 4.59 16.77
N PHE A 3 7.08 5.00 15.55
CA PHE A 3 6.59 4.42 14.30
C PHE A 3 7.75 3.96 13.41
N ASP A 4 7.51 2.97 12.56
CA ASP A 4 8.49 2.45 11.60
C ASP A 4 8.51 3.30 10.32
N LEU A 5 7.32 3.71 9.85
CA LEU A 5 7.14 4.50 8.63
C LEU A 5 6.04 5.55 8.85
N LEU A 6 6.26 6.75 8.34
CA LEU A 6 5.28 7.83 8.26
C LEU A 6 5.14 8.29 6.80
N LEU A 7 3.91 8.28 6.28
CA LEU A 7 3.53 8.94 5.04
C LEU A 7 2.95 10.31 5.41
N LYS A 8 3.54 11.40 4.90
CA LYS A 8 3.19 12.77 5.32
C LYS A 8 2.58 13.59 4.19
N GLY A 9 1.54 14.38 4.47
CA GLY A 9 0.98 15.39 3.55
C GLY A 9 0.20 14.85 2.35
N GLY A 10 -0.05 13.54 2.28
CA GLY A 10 -0.79 12.90 1.19
C GLY A 10 -2.30 13.12 1.28
N ARG A 11 -2.99 13.05 0.15
CA ARG A 11 -4.46 12.90 0.13
C ARG A 11 -4.78 11.43 0.39
N LEU A 12 -5.22 11.13 1.61
CA LEU A 12 -5.56 9.78 2.01
C LEU A 12 -7.00 9.45 1.63
N ILE A 13 -7.16 8.39 0.85
CA ILE A 13 -8.46 7.90 0.36
C ILE A 13 -8.68 6.48 0.89
N ASP A 14 -9.64 6.32 1.80
CA ASP A 14 -10.12 5.03 2.30
C ASP A 14 -11.66 4.96 2.16
N PRO A 15 -12.16 4.31 1.10
CA PRO A 15 -13.59 4.16 0.87
C PRO A 15 -14.31 3.39 1.98
N ALA A 16 -13.64 2.46 2.66
CA ALA A 16 -14.26 1.63 3.69
C ALA A 16 -14.62 2.46 4.92
N SER A 17 -13.82 3.48 5.25
CA SER A 17 -14.11 4.43 6.32
C SER A 17 -14.76 5.74 5.82
N GLY A 18 -14.95 5.91 4.51
CA GLY A 18 -15.41 7.15 3.90
C GLY A 18 -14.43 8.32 4.02
N LEU A 19 -13.13 8.05 4.24
CA LEU A 19 -12.11 9.07 4.40
C LEU A 19 -11.57 9.51 3.04
N ASP A 20 -11.64 10.81 2.76
CA ASP A 20 -10.99 11.45 1.63
C ASP A 20 -10.53 12.86 2.05
N ALA A 21 -9.30 12.93 2.58
CA ALA A 21 -8.75 14.17 3.11
C ALA A 21 -7.22 14.15 3.11
N GLN A 22 -6.60 15.32 3.22
CA GLN A 22 -5.17 15.40 3.55
C GLN A 22 -4.95 14.88 4.98
N ARG A 23 -4.13 13.83 5.10
CA ARG A 23 -3.78 13.18 6.37
C ARG A 23 -2.39 12.59 6.29
N ASP A 24 -1.77 12.50 7.45
CA ASP A 24 -0.59 11.71 7.69
C ASP A 24 -1.00 10.30 8.13
N LEU A 25 -0.25 9.29 7.69
CA LEU A 25 -0.47 7.89 8.07
C LEU A 25 0.82 7.29 8.61
N ALA A 26 0.77 6.79 9.85
CA ALA A 26 1.89 6.14 10.50
C ALA A 26 1.69 4.62 10.57
N ILE A 27 2.77 3.88 10.36
CA ILE A 27 2.83 2.41 10.40
C ILE A 27 3.80 1.97 11.49
N ALA A 28 3.39 0.99 12.28
CA ALA A 28 4.24 0.31 13.26
C ALA A 28 3.93 -1.20 13.27
N GLY A 29 4.96 -2.04 13.27
CA GLY A 29 4.82 -3.51 13.28
C GLY A 29 4.01 -4.04 12.10
N GLY A 30 4.13 -3.41 10.93
CA GLY A 30 3.37 -3.78 9.72
C GLY A 30 1.88 -3.46 9.76
N ARG A 31 1.41 -2.64 10.72
CA ARG A 31 0.01 -2.21 10.84
C ARG A 31 -0.10 -0.68 10.82
N ILE A 32 -1.26 -0.18 10.37
CA ILE A 32 -1.60 1.24 10.52
C ILE A 32 -1.74 1.53 12.02
N ALA A 33 -0.89 2.42 12.52
CA ALA A 33 -0.80 2.76 13.95
C ALA A 33 -1.50 4.08 14.28
N ALA A 34 -1.53 5.02 13.34
CA ALA A 34 -2.22 6.30 13.49
C ALA A 34 -2.55 6.92 12.12
N ILE A 35 -3.65 7.68 12.08
CA ILE A 35 -4.01 8.58 10.99
C ILE A 35 -4.37 9.92 11.63
N ASP A 36 -3.68 11.00 11.28
CA ASP A 36 -3.89 12.31 11.88
C ASP A 36 -3.62 13.44 10.88
N ALA A 37 -3.96 14.68 11.21
CA ALA A 37 -3.72 15.84 10.35
C ALA A 37 -2.24 16.25 10.28
N ASP A 38 -1.50 16.08 11.38
CA ASP A 38 -0.08 16.44 11.45
C ASP A 38 0.65 15.57 12.49
N ILE A 39 1.43 14.60 12.02
CA ILE A 39 2.28 13.75 12.86
C ILE A 39 3.72 14.28 12.82
N PRO A 40 4.35 14.56 13.97
CA PRO A 40 5.75 14.99 14.02
C PRO A 40 6.71 13.99 13.37
N PHE A 41 7.65 14.50 12.57
CA PHE A 41 8.58 13.67 11.79
C PHE A 41 9.51 12.84 12.68
N GLU A 42 9.85 13.32 13.88
CA GLU A 42 10.73 12.67 14.84
C GLU A 42 10.12 11.39 15.45
N ARG A 43 8.81 11.19 15.28
CA ARG A 43 8.12 10.00 15.80
C ARG A 43 8.35 8.77 14.94
N ALA A 44 8.84 8.88 13.70
CA ALA A 44 8.99 7.77 12.77
C ALA A 44 10.44 7.50 12.36
N ALA A 45 10.81 6.22 12.23
CA ALA A 45 12.13 5.80 11.76
C ALA A 45 12.39 6.15 10.29
N ARG A 46 11.33 6.16 9.47
CA ARG A 46 11.36 6.57 8.08
C ARG A 46 10.19 7.49 7.79
N VAL A 47 10.44 8.56 7.05
CA VAL A 47 9.39 9.48 6.57
C VAL A 47 9.40 9.49 5.06
N ILE A 48 8.22 9.45 4.46
CA ILE A 48 7.98 9.64 3.03
C ILE A 48 7.05 10.86 2.89
N ASP A 49 7.52 11.87 2.17
CA ASP A 49 6.69 13.01 1.77
C ASP A 49 5.79 12.56 0.61
N ALA A 50 4.49 12.57 0.85
CA ALA A 50 3.44 12.21 -0.10
C ALA A 50 2.66 13.44 -0.58
N THR A 51 3.18 14.66 -0.37
CA THR A 51 2.55 15.89 -0.83
C THR A 51 2.25 15.84 -2.34
N GLY A 52 1.01 16.19 -2.72
CA GLY A 52 0.55 16.11 -4.11
C GLY A 52 0.26 14.70 -4.62
N SER A 53 0.44 13.67 -3.80
CA SER A 53 0.16 12.27 -4.12
C SER A 53 -1.11 11.77 -3.44
N ILE A 54 -1.67 10.69 -3.98
CA ILE A 54 -2.74 9.92 -3.34
C ILE A 54 -2.12 8.82 -2.49
N VAL A 55 -2.62 8.67 -1.26
CA VAL A 55 -2.34 7.52 -0.39
C VAL A 55 -3.63 6.72 -0.30
N ALA A 56 -3.59 5.45 -0.70
CA ALA A 56 -4.76 4.57 -0.71
C ALA A 56 -4.39 3.18 -0.17
N PRO A 57 -5.37 2.37 0.25
CA PRO A 57 -5.18 0.94 0.44
C PRO A 57 -4.53 0.33 -0.81
N GLY A 58 -3.65 -0.64 -0.60
CA GLY A 58 -3.08 -1.42 -1.70
C GLY A 58 -4.20 -2.10 -2.49
N LEU A 59 -4.08 -2.10 -3.82
CA LEU A 59 -5.12 -2.67 -4.68
C LEU A 59 -5.17 -4.20 -4.53
N ILE A 60 -6.37 -4.74 -4.80
CA ILE A 60 -6.65 -6.17 -4.82
C ILE A 60 -7.03 -6.55 -6.24
N ASP A 61 -6.22 -7.39 -6.87
CA ASP A 61 -6.52 -7.98 -8.18
C ASP A 61 -7.15 -9.36 -7.97
N LEU A 62 -8.44 -9.49 -8.32
CA LEU A 62 -9.21 -10.70 -8.11
C LEU A 62 -8.98 -11.77 -9.17
N HIS A 63 -8.24 -11.46 -10.23
CA HIS A 63 -8.02 -12.40 -11.32
C HIS A 63 -6.64 -12.21 -11.94
N SER A 64 -5.68 -12.95 -11.41
CA SER A 64 -4.31 -12.95 -11.91
C SER A 64 -3.80 -14.38 -12.09
N HIS A 65 -2.78 -14.54 -12.91
CA HIS A 65 -2.07 -15.80 -13.05
C HIS A 65 -0.65 -15.62 -12.56
N VAL A 66 -0.32 -16.06 -11.34
CA VAL A 66 0.96 -15.70 -10.68
C VAL A 66 2.02 -16.82 -10.70
N TYR A 67 1.78 -17.93 -11.41
CA TYR A 67 2.77 -18.99 -11.59
C TYR A 67 3.83 -18.61 -12.63
N TRP A 68 4.66 -17.62 -12.30
CA TRP A 68 5.72 -17.11 -13.17
C TRP A 68 6.65 -18.22 -13.67
N GLY A 69 6.79 -18.32 -14.99
CA GLY A 69 7.59 -19.36 -15.65
C GLY A 69 6.98 -20.77 -15.64
N GLY A 70 5.88 -21.00 -14.93
CA GLY A 70 5.16 -22.28 -14.91
C GLY A 70 4.13 -22.42 -16.03
N THR A 71 3.53 -21.30 -16.48
CA THR A 71 2.62 -21.27 -17.63
C THR A 71 2.90 -20.08 -18.53
N SER A 72 2.34 -20.09 -19.75
CA SER A 72 2.45 -18.98 -20.70
C SER A 72 1.75 -17.69 -20.24
N LEU A 73 0.86 -17.78 -19.24
CA LEU A 73 0.09 -16.67 -18.70
C LEU A 73 0.64 -16.15 -17.36
N GLY A 74 1.58 -16.89 -16.74
CA GLY A 74 2.13 -16.55 -15.43
C GLY A 74 2.85 -15.21 -15.44
N VAL A 75 2.60 -14.38 -14.42
CA VAL A 75 3.27 -13.09 -14.20
C VAL A 75 4.15 -13.12 -12.95
N ASP A 76 5.25 -12.37 -12.99
CA ASP A 76 6.07 -12.08 -11.81
C ASP A 76 5.35 -11.06 -10.92
N ALA A 77 4.60 -11.59 -9.93
CA ALA A 77 3.71 -10.81 -9.08
C ALA A 77 4.46 -9.77 -8.24
N ASP A 78 5.63 -10.09 -7.68
CA ASP A 78 6.42 -9.17 -6.85
C ASP A 78 6.87 -7.95 -7.67
N ARG A 79 7.35 -8.20 -8.89
CA ARG A 79 7.77 -7.14 -9.81
C ARG A 79 6.61 -6.25 -10.25
N LEU A 80 5.41 -6.83 -10.42
CA LEU A 80 4.19 -6.09 -10.75
C LEU A 80 3.65 -5.29 -9.57
N ALA A 81 3.68 -5.85 -8.36
CA ALA A 81 3.21 -5.21 -7.14
C ALA A 81 3.88 -3.85 -6.94
N ALA A 82 5.21 -3.82 -7.06
CA ALA A 82 6.03 -2.62 -6.88
C ALA A 82 5.72 -1.48 -7.88
N LYS A 83 5.08 -1.79 -9.02
CA LYS A 83 4.79 -0.81 -10.09
C LYS A 83 3.33 -0.43 -10.21
N SER A 84 2.43 -1.33 -9.81
CA SER A 84 0.99 -1.19 -9.99
C SER A 84 0.27 -0.64 -8.76
N GLY A 85 0.86 -0.83 -7.57
CA GLY A 85 0.15 -0.59 -6.31
C GLY A 85 -0.78 -1.73 -5.89
N THR A 86 -0.86 -2.81 -6.68
CA THR A 86 -1.52 -4.05 -6.26
C THR A 86 -0.67 -4.76 -5.21
N THR A 87 -1.27 -5.03 -4.06
CA THR A 87 -0.58 -5.67 -2.93
C THR A 87 -1.12 -7.08 -2.65
N THR A 88 -2.28 -7.40 -3.22
CA THR A 88 -2.90 -8.72 -3.10
C THR A 88 -3.37 -9.16 -4.48
N PHE A 89 -2.90 -10.34 -4.90
CA PHE A 89 -3.29 -10.98 -6.15
C PHE A 89 -3.99 -12.30 -5.80
N ILE A 90 -5.13 -12.56 -6.44
CA ILE A 90 -5.82 -13.83 -6.34
C ILE A 90 -5.47 -14.65 -7.58
N ASP A 91 -4.80 -15.79 -7.36
CA ASP A 91 -4.45 -16.70 -8.43
C ASP A 91 -5.70 -17.40 -8.99
N ALA A 92 -5.95 -17.21 -10.27
CA ALA A 92 -7.10 -17.74 -10.99
C ALA A 92 -6.78 -19.11 -11.63
N GLY A 93 -6.15 -20.00 -10.86
CA GLY A 93 -5.87 -21.37 -11.29
C GLY A 93 -4.68 -21.46 -12.24
N SER A 94 -3.57 -20.79 -11.94
CA SER A 94 -2.37 -20.87 -12.78
C SER A 94 -1.79 -22.28 -12.93
N ALA A 95 -2.07 -23.19 -12.01
CA ALA A 95 -1.62 -24.58 -12.08
C ALA A 95 -2.69 -25.58 -12.54
N GLY A 96 -3.91 -25.12 -12.84
CA GLY A 96 -5.08 -25.97 -13.07
C GLY A 96 -5.84 -26.30 -11.80
#